data_AF-A0A829W981-F1
#
_entry.id   AF-A0A829W981-F1
#
_cell.length_a   1.000
_cell.length_b   1.000
_cell.length_c   1.000
_cell.angle_alpha   90.00
_cell.angle_beta   90.00
_cell.angle_gamma   90.00
#
_symmetry.space_group_name_H-M   'P 1'
#
loop_
_entity.id
_entity.type
_entity.pdbx_description
1 polymer ?
#
loop_
_entity_poly.entity_id
_entity_poly.type
_entity_poly.pdbx_seq_one_letter_code
_entity_poly.pdbx_strand_id
1 'polypeptide(L)' 'MKEARFEAVCPVEIGDKVILVDGSRMAAGNIPQGRLFVFEGPKEHTITDIAAVHYVKSGTVQFMYELDGNGKYTHIEF' A
#
# COMPACT_ATOMS: atom_id res chain seq x y z
N MET A 1 16.09 -9.14 30.85
CA MET A 1 15.46 -8.97 29.51
C MET A 1 14.38 -7.91 29.63
N LYS A 2 14.29 -6.93 28.71
CA LYS A 2 13.18 -5.95 28.69
C LYS A 2 12.15 -6.43 27.68
N GLU A 3 10.90 -6.52 28.11
CA GLU A 3 9.78 -6.92 27.25
C GLU A 3 9.10 -5.67 26.69
N ALA A 4 8.68 -5.71 25.43
CA ALA A 4 7.85 -4.69 24.82
C ALA A 4 6.62 -5.38 24.22
N ARG A 5 5.44 -4.85 24.54
CA ARG A 5 4.15 -5.32 24.04
C ARG A 5 3.53 -4.20 23.19
N PHE A 6 2.69 -4.57 22.24
CA PHE A 6 1.88 -3.63 21.48
C PHE A 6 0.48 -4.17 21.33
N GLU A 7 -0.48 -3.26 21.19
CA GLU A 7 -1.84 -3.54 20.76
C GLU A 7 -2.09 -2.63 19.56
N ALA A 8 -2.47 -3.22 18.43
CA ALA A 8 -2.71 -2.51 17.20
C ALA A 8 -3.84 -3.19 16.43
N VAL A 9 -4.65 -2.39 15.73
CA VAL A 9 -5.74 -2.87 14.89
C VAL A 9 -5.32 -2.66 13.44
N CYS A 10 -5.23 -3.76 12.70
CA CYS A 10 -5.00 -3.71 11.26
C CYS A 10 -6.29 -3.26 10.56
N PRO A 11 -6.25 -2.30 9.62
CA PRO A 11 -7.46 -1.80 8.95
C PRO A 11 -8.04 -2.80 7.93
N VAL A 12 -7.27 -3.80 7.50
CA VAL A 12 -7.66 -4.81 6.51
C VAL A 12 -7.23 -6.21 6.93
N GLU A 13 -7.82 -7.21 6.30
CA GLU A 13 -7.53 -8.63 6.49
C GLU A 13 -6.87 -9.26 5.25
N ILE A 14 -6.25 -10.44 5.43
CA ILE A 14 -5.74 -11.23 4.30
C ILE A 14 -6.93 -11.71 3.47
N GLY A 15 -6.86 -11.48 2.16
CA GLY A 15 -7.95 -11.76 1.21
C GLY A 15 -8.80 -10.55 0.85
N ASP A 16 -8.66 -9.43 1.56
CA ASP A 16 -9.32 -8.18 1.19
C ASP A 16 -8.83 -7.67 -0.17
N LYS A 17 -9.76 -7.05 -0.90
CA LYS A 17 -9.50 -6.40 -2.18
C LYS A 17 -9.36 -4.90 -1.96
N VAL A 18 -8.25 -4.33 -2.41
CA VAL A 18 -7.95 -2.89 -2.31
C VAL A 18 -7.74 -2.30 -3.69
N ILE A 19 -8.15 -1.05 -3.85
CA ILE A 19 -7.84 -0.26 -5.04
C ILE A 19 -6.76 0.72 -4.65
N LEU A 20 -5.58 0.60 -5.25
CA LEU A 20 -4.53 1.59 -5.09
C LEU A 20 -4.84 2.79 -5.97
N VAL A 21 -5.12 3.92 -5.33
CA VAL A 21 -5.17 5.20 -6.03
C VAL A 21 -3.75 5.75 -6.05
N ASP A 22 -2.98 5.39 -7.07
CA ASP A 22 -1.64 5.95 -7.26
C ASP A 22 -1.76 7.47 -7.42
N GLY A 23 -1.45 8.19 -6.35
CA GLY A 23 -1.33 9.63 -6.34
C GLY A 23 -0.10 10.04 -7.14
N SER A 24 -0.21 10.04 -8.48
CA SER A 24 0.59 10.77 -9.48
C SER A 24 1.42 9.91 -10.43
N ARG A 25 1.11 9.99 -11.73
CA ARG A 25 2.09 10.38 -12.78
C ARG A 25 1.41 11.18 -13.89
N MET A 26 1.13 12.45 -13.63
CA MET A 26 0.93 13.41 -14.72
C MET A 26 2.30 13.81 -15.27
N ALA A 27 2.56 13.50 -16.54
CA ALA A 27 3.54 14.24 -17.32
C ALA A 27 2.78 14.90 -18.47
N ALA A 28 2.62 16.22 -18.45
CA ALA A 28 2.14 17.00 -19.58
C ALA A 28 3.35 17.61 -20.31
N GLY A 29 3.60 17.16 -21.55
CA GLY A 29 4.49 17.83 -22.49
C GLY A 29 3.66 18.41 -23.63
N ASN A 30 4.02 19.61 -24.11
CA ASN A 30 3.35 20.25 -25.24
C ASN A 30 3.50 19.38 -26.50
N ILE A 31 2.39 18.87 -27.04
CA ILE A 31 2.36 18.21 -28.35
C ILE A 31 1.24 18.85 -29.18
N PRO A 32 1.50 19.31 -30.41
CA PRO A 32 0.45 19.73 -31.32
C PRO A 32 -0.32 18.49 -31.78
N GLN A 33 -1.64 18.51 -31.57
CA GLN A 33 -2.65 17.54 -32.00
C GLN A 33 -2.55 16.12 -31.43
N GLY A 34 -3.29 15.93 -30.32
CA GLY A 34 -3.95 14.64 -30.01
C GLY A 34 -3.11 13.70 -29.16
N ARG A 35 -3.30 13.76 -27.85
CA ARG A 35 -2.66 12.83 -26.90
C ARG A 35 -3.69 11.78 -26.47
N LEU A 36 -3.50 10.54 -26.93
CA LEU A 36 -4.23 9.39 -26.40
C LEU A 36 -3.60 9.02 -25.05
N PHE A 37 -4.33 9.26 -23.97
CA PHE A 37 -3.99 8.72 -22.66
C PHE A 37 -4.74 7.41 -22.48
N VAL A 38 -4.01 6.29 -22.50
CA VAL A 38 -4.57 5.01 -22.02
C VAL A 38 -4.29 4.98 -20.52
N PHE A 39 -5.32 5.27 -19.74
CA PHE A 39 -5.30 4.99 -18.31
C PHE A 39 -5.59 3.50 -18.17
N GLU A 40 -4.67 2.73 -17.58
CA GLU A 40 -5.12 1.56 -16.85
C GLU A 40 -5.95 2.12 -15.68
N GLY A 41 -7.25 1.81 -15.66
CA GLY A 41 -8.14 2.24 -14.59
C GLY A 41 -7.62 1.76 -13.22
N PRO A 42 -8.25 2.20 -12.12
CA PRO A 42 -7.91 1.74 -10.78
C PRO A 42 -7.78 0.21 -10.77
N LYS A 43 -6.58 -0.29 -10.49
CA LYS A 43 -6.30 -1.72 -10.45
C LYS A 43 -6.63 -2.24 -9.06
N GLU A 44 -7.48 -3.25 -9.03
CA GLU A 44 -7.77 -4.00 -7.81
C GLU A 44 -6.61 -4.96 -7.51
N HIS A 45 -6.18 -4.98 -6.26
CA HIS A 45 -5.14 -5.84 -5.70
C HIS A 45 -5.71 -6.62 -4.52
N THR A 46 -5.23 -7.84 -4.31
CA THR A 46 -5.61 -8.66 -3.15
C THR A 46 -4.50 -8.60 -2.10
N ILE A 47 -4.85 -8.36 -0.83
CA ILE A 47 -3.93 -8.48 0.30
C ILE A 47 -3.59 -9.96 0.47
N THR A 48 -2.34 -10.34 0.27
CA THR A 48 -1.89 -11.74 0.41
C THR A 48 -1.13 -12.01 1.70
N ASP A 49 -0.53 -10.99 2.31
CA ASP A 49 0.13 -11.09 3.60
C ASP A 49 0.20 -9.71 4.31
N ILE A 50 0.35 -9.74 5.63
CA ILE A 50 0.39 -8.55 6.50
C ILE A 50 1.56 -8.66 7.48
N ALA A 51 2.46 -7.68 7.45
CA ALA A 51 3.53 -7.54 8.41
C ALA A 51 3.27 -6.37 9.37
N ALA A 52 3.49 -6.59 10.67
CA ALA A 52 3.42 -5.55 11.70
C ALA A 52 4.83 -5.19 12.19
N VAL A 53 5.23 -3.94 11.99
CA VAL A 53 6.53 -3.40 12.41
C VAL A 53 6.36 -2.60 13.70
N HIS A 54 6.78 -3.15 14.83
CA HIS A 54 6.74 -2.48 16.13
C HIS A 54 8.04 -1.72 16.41
N TYR A 55 7.95 -0.39 16.49
CA TYR A 55 9.05 0.50 16.83
C TYR A 55 9.13 0.71 18.34
N VAL A 56 9.98 -0.06 19.01
CA VAL A 56 10.08 -0.10 20.49
C VAL A 56 10.35 1.27 21.14
N LYS A 57 11.12 2.16 20.49
CA LYS A 57 11.43 3.49 21.04
C LYS A 57 10.22 4.43 21.02
N SER A 58 9.43 4.41 19.94
CA SER A 58 8.24 5.28 19.78
C SER A 58 6.97 4.64 20.30
N GLY A 59 6.94 3.32 20.47
CA GLY A 59 5.73 2.56 20.80
C GLY A 59 4.75 2.45 19.64
N THR A 60 5.15 2.78 18.41
CA THR A 60 4.28 2.80 17.23
C THR A 60 4.34 1.46 16.48
N VAL A 61 3.23 1.06 15.88
CA VAL A 61 3.14 -0.10 15.00
C VAL A 61 2.78 0.38 13.60
N GLN A 62 3.54 -0.04 12.60
CA GLN A 62 3.23 0.19 11.20
C GLN A 62 2.84 -1.12 10.53
N PHE A 63 1.72 -1.13 9.82
CA PHE A 63 1.32 -2.25 8.98
C PHE A 63 1.86 -2.08 7.56
N MET A 64 2.38 -3.18 7.02
CA MET A 64 2.89 -3.32 5.67
C MET A 64 2.17 -4.48 5.00
N TYR A 65 1.90 -4.37 3.71
CA TYR A 65 1.03 -5.28 2.98
C TYR A 65 1.74 -5.87 1.78
N GLU A 66 1.61 -7.17 1.58
CA GLU A 66 1.93 -7.83 0.32
C GLU A 66 0.69 -7.84 -0.58
N LEU A 67 0.89 -7.55 -1.86
CA LEU A 67 -0.18 -7.51 -2.86
C LEU A 67 0.04 -8.60 -3.90
N ASP A 68 -1.01 -9.37 -4.18
CA ASP A 68 -1.06 -10.39 -5.25
C ASP A 68 0.09 -11.42 -5.20
N GLY A 69 0.62 -11.74 -4.02
CA GLY A 69 1.69 -12.73 -3.86
C GLY A 69 3.02 -12.33 -4.51
N ASN A 70 3.27 -11.02 -4.60
CA ASN A 70 4.44 -10.48 -5.32
C ASN A 70 5.76 -10.54 -4.51
N GLY A 71 5.73 -10.99 -3.25
CA GLY A 71 6.87 -11.09 -2.35
C GLY A 71 7.41 -9.74 -1.84
N LYS A 72 6.68 -8.64 -2.04
CA LYS A 72 7.09 -7.28 -1.66
C LYS A 72 6.07 -6.64 -0.72
N TYR A 73 6.54 -6.13 0.41
CA TYR A 73 5.72 -5.42 1.37
C TYR A 73 5.77 -3.91 1.11
N THR A 74 4.60 -3.28 0.98
CA THR A 74 4.46 -1.83 0.82
C THR A 74 3.61 -1.24 1.94
N HIS A 75 3.86 0.02 2.26
CA HIS A 75 2.97 0.78 3.12
C HIS A 75 1.80 1.31 2.30
N ILE A 76 0.58 1.17 2.82
CA ILE A 76 -0.65 1.70 2.23
C ILE A 76 -1.32 2.53 3.32
N GLU A 77 -1.69 3.76 2.97
CA GLU A 77 -2.49 4.64 3.82
C GLU A 77 -3.98 4.33 3.59
N PHE A 78 -4.73 4.18 4.69
CA PHE A 78 -6.16 3.92 4.72
C PHE A 78 -6.92 5.10 5.33
#